data_AF-A0A368Z2E1-F1
#
_entry.id   AF-A0A368Z2E1-F1
#
_cell.length_a   1.000
_cell.length_b   1.000
_cell.length_c   1.000
_cell.angle_alpha   90.00
_cell.angle_beta   90.00
_cell.angle_gamma   90.00
#
_symmetry.space_group_name_H-M   'P 1'
#
loop_
_entity.id
_entity.type
_entity.pdbx_description
1 polymer ?
#
loop_
_entity_poly.entity_id
_entity_poly.type
_entity_poly.pdbx_seq_one_letter_code
_entity_poly.pdbx_strand_id
1 'polypeptide(L)'
;MIPSFPMTTAERMAAFCKRYEVEPCKLRYSRRATDSIVMTDELLNWHITNGASLDWICLGSVSPMMTAYRNEVLRTNRDRRILRDLTPVEQEALTFVLRAVLDGGLKLQPALDLWTAECTKRHEAGDGIRGECNAQTFPEGPAGSQA
;
A
#
# COMPACT_ATOMS: atom_id res chain seq x y z
N MET A 1 -11.73 -12.54 33.34
CA MET A 1 -10.34 -12.49 33.83
C MET A 1 -9.45 -12.60 32.60
N ILE A 2 -8.88 -11.48 32.12
CA ILE A 2 -7.95 -11.49 30.98
C ILE A 2 -6.62 -11.97 31.57
N PRO A 3 -6.07 -13.14 31.19
CA PRO A 3 -4.84 -13.63 31.80
C PRO A 3 -3.70 -12.67 31.46
N SER A 4 -3.18 -12.00 32.48
CA SER A 4 -2.06 -11.07 32.39
C SER A 4 -0.74 -11.80 32.63
N PHE A 5 -0.22 -12.43 31.58
CA PHE A 5 1.21 -12.66 31.42
C PHE A 5 1.53 -12.34 29.95
N PRO A 6 2.56 -11.54 29.63
CA PRO A 6 2.94 -11.36 28.24
C PRO A 6 3.43 -12.73 27.74
N MET A 7 2.63 -13.38 26.90
CA MET A 7 3.08 -14.59 26.21
C MET A 7 4.42 -14.28 25.54
N THR A 8 5.36 -15.21 25.59
CA THR A 8 6.59 -15.11 24.80
C THR A 8 6.26 -15.29 23.32
N THR A 9 7.18 -14.91 22.43
CA THR A 9 6.98 -15.16 21.00
C THR A 9 6.84 -16.65 20.68
N ALA A 10 7.60 -17.51 21.36
CA ALA A 10 7.49 -18.96 21.20
C ALA A 10 6.11 -19.48 21.61
N GLU A 11 5.54 -18.96 22.71
CA GLU A 11 4.19 -19.32 23.15
C GLU A 11 3.12 -18.83 22.17
N ARG A 12 3.25 -17.62 21.62
CA ARG A 12 2.32 -17.12 20.60
C ARG A 12 2.41 -17.93 19.31
N MET A 13 3.61 -18.30 18.89
CA MET A 13 3.84 -19.20 17.76
C MET A 13 3.17 -20.56 18.00
N ALA A 14 3.39 -21.16 19.16
CA ALA A 14 2.78 -22.43 19.54
C ALA A 14 1.24 -22.34 19.58
N ALA A 15 0.69 -21.23 20.09
CA ALA A 15 -0.75 -20.99 20.13
C ALA A 15 -1.35 -20.87 18.71
N PHE A 16 -0.67 -20.19 17.79
CA PHE A 16 -1.07 -20.11 16.38
C PHE A 16 -1.02 -21.50 15.74
N CYS A 17 0.11 -22.20 15.87
CA CYS A 17 0.34 -23.52 15.31
C CYS A 17 -0.72 -24.53 15.76
N LYS A 18 -1.03 -24.54 17.06
CA LYS A 18 -2.10 -25.38 17.62
C LYS A 18 -3.49 -25.03 17.07
N ARG A 19 -3.78 -23.75 16.85
CA ARG A 19 -5.12 -23.29 16.44
C ARG A 19 -5.42 -23.57 14.97
N TYR A 20 -4.40 -23.51 14.14
CA TYR A 20 -4.50 -23.63 12.68
C TYR A 20 -3.87 -24.91 12.13
N GLU A 21 -3.40 -25.81 13.00
CA GLU A 21 -2.81 -27.10 12.65
C GLU A 21 -1.63 -26.97 11.68
N VAL A 22 -0.75 -25.99 11.95
CA VAL A 22 0.47 -25.74 11.18
C VAL A 22 1.71 -26.01 12.03
N GLU A 23 2.80 -26.41 11.38
CA GLU A 23 4.07 -26.64 12.07
C GLU A 23 4.80 -25.32 12.36
N PRO A 24 5.45 -25.17 13.54
CA PRO A 24 6.20 -23.97 13.87
C PRO A 24 7.50 -23.87 13.07
N CYS A 25 7.86 -22.68 12.60
CA CYS A 25 9.20 -22.43 12.05
C CYS A 25 10.24 -22.28 13.17
N LYS A 26 11.52 -22.53 12.85
CA LYS A 26 12.60 -22.39 13.81
C LYS A 26 12.92 -20.92 14.09
N LEU A 27 12.64 -20.47 15.31
CA LEU A 27 13.01 -19.13 15.75
C LEU A 27 14.52 -19.01 15.99
N ARG A 28 15.12 -17.90 15.53
CA ARG A 28 16.51 -17.54 15.84
C ARG A 28 16.54 -16.28 16.68
N TYR A 29 17.29 -16.31 17.77
CA TYR A 29 17.45 -15.19 18.69
C TYR A 29 18.80 -14.50 18.47
N SER A 30 18.80 -13.18 18.60
CA SER A 30 20.00 -12.35 18.51
C SER A 30 20.91 -12.64 19.70
N ARG A 31 22.21 -12.79 19.45
CA ARG A 31 23.22 -12.88 20.52
C ARG A 31 23.50 -11.54 21.21
N ARG A 32 23.05 -10.43 20.61
CA ARG A 32 23.35 -9.06 21.06
C ARG A 32 22.25 -8.44 21.92
N ALA A 33 21.04 -8.99 21.86
CA ALA A 33 19.88 -8.48 22.59
C ALA A 33 19.04 -9.65 23.09
N THR A 34 18.85 -9.72 24.40
CA THR A 34 18.01 -10.73 25.06
C THR A 34 16.59 -10.65 24.49
N ASP A 35 16.00 -11.80 24.15
CA ASP A 35 14.65 -11.95 23.60
C ASP A 35 14.36 -11.24 22.27
N SER A 36 15.40 -10.76 21.57
CA SER A 36 15.26 -10.21 20.22
C SER A 36 15.28 -11.34 19.18
N ILE A 37 14.22 -11.44 18.39
CA ILE A 37 14.14 -12.41 17.28
C ILE A 37 14.75 -11.81 16.02
N VAL A 38 15.57 -12.62 15.35
CA VAL A 38 16.12 -12.28 14.04
C VAL A 38 15.07 -12.59 12.98
N MET A 39 14.76 -11.61 12.14
CA MET A 39 13.94 -11.81 10.95
C MET A 39 14.74 -12.60 9.92
N THR A 40 14.58 -13.92 9.96
CA THR A 40 15.19 -14.85 9.00
C THR A 40 14.27 -15.08 7.81
N ASP A 41 14.83 -15.44 6.66
CA ASP A 41 14.05 -15.79 5.46
C ASP A 41 13.08 -16.96 5.72
N GLU A 42 13.45 -17.89 6.61
CA GLU A 42 12.59 -19.00 7.04
C GLU A 42 11.33 -18.48 7.75
N LEU A 43 11.49 -17.57 8.72
CA LEU A 43 10.37 -16.95 9.44
C LEU A 43 9.53 -16.08 8.49
N LEU A 44 10.18 -15.35 7.58
CA LEU A 44 9.52 -14.55 6.55
C LEU A 44 8.64 -15.41 5.64
N ASN A 45 9.21 -16.47 5.08
CA ASN A 45 8.45 -17.37 4.22
C ASN A 45 7.34 -18.11 4.97
N TRP A 46 7.59 -18.50 6.22
CA TRP A 46 6.60 -19.18 7.05
C TRP A 46 5.37 -18.29 7.32
N HIS A 47 5.55 -17.01 7.66
CA HIS A 47 4.40 -16.15 7.93
C HIS A 47 3.59 -15.85 6.66
N ILE A 48 4.26 -15.71 5.51
CA ILE A 48 3.59 -15.50 4.22
C ILE A 48 2.75 -16.73 3.87
N THR A 49 3.33 -17.92 4.02
CA THR A 49 2.69 -19.20 3.69
C THR A 49 1.46 -19.46 4.56
N ASN A 50 1.56 -19.18 5.87
CA ASN A 50 0.52 -19.52 6.84
C ASN A 50 -0.41 -18.36 7.18
N GLY A 51 -0.20 -17.16 6.62
CA GLY A 51 -1.00 -15.97 6.93
C GLY A 51 -0.86 -15.47 8.37
N ALA A 52 0.26 -15.76 9.03
CA ALA A 52 0.49 -15.36 10.41
C ALA A 52 0.94 -13.89 10.51
N SER A 53 0.39 -13.13 11.45
CA SER A 53 0.82 -11.76 11.70
C SER A 53 2.13 -11.73 12.51
N LEU A 54 3.21 -11.24 11.91
CA LEU A 54 4.48 -11.05 12.62
C LEU A 54 4.37 -10.05 13.77
N ASP A 55 3.54 -9.02 13.65
CA ASP A 55 3.31 -8.04 14.73
C ASP A 55 2.70 -8.72 15.95
N TRP A 56 1.70 -9.57 15.74
CA TRP A 56 1.11 -10.34 16.82
C TRP A 56 2.12 -11.34 17.40
N ILE A 57 2.80 -12.11 16.55
CA ILE A 57 3.76 -13.15 16.98
C ILE A 57 4.95 -12.55 17.72
N CYS A 58 5.55 -11.48 17.23
CA CYS A 58 6.79 -10.92 17.78
C CYS A 58 6.55 -9.87 18.86
N LEU A 59 5.55 -9.00 18.68
CA LEU A 59 5.29 -7.86 19.56
C LEU A 59 4.12 -8.09 20.51
N GLY A 60 3.34 -9.16 20.31
CA GLY A 60 2.15 -9.44 21.11
C GLY A 60 1.02 -8.43 20.90
N SER A 61 1.11 -7.60 19.86
CA SER A 61 0.18 -6.50 19.62
C SER A 61 -0.09 -6.33 18.14
N VAL A 62 -1.37 -6.32 17.76
CA VAL A 62 -1.83 -5.95 16.41
C VAL A 62 -2.13 -4.45 16.28
N SER A 63 -2.02 -3.69 17.38
CA SER A 63 -2.36 -2.27 17.41
C SER A 63 -1.58 -1.42 16.40
N PRO A 64 -0.26 -1.64 16.18
CA PRO A 64 0.49 -0.91 15.14
C PRO A 64 -0.07 -1.14 13.74
N MET A 65 -0.34 -2.40 13.38
CA MET A 65 -0.93 -2.78 12.09
C MET A 65 -2.33 -2.17 11.92
N MET A 66 -3.18 -2.25 12.95
CA MET A 66 -4.52 -1.65 12.92
C MET A 66 -4.49 -0.13 12.82
N THR A 67 -3.53 0.51 13.48
CA THR A 67 -3.32 1.97 13.39
C THR A 67 -2.87 2.36 11.98
N ALA A 68 -1.92 1.64 11.41
CA ALA A 68 -1.45 1.86 10.04
C ALA A 68 -2.58 1.67 9.03
N TYR A 69 -3.35 0.58 9.13
CA TYR A 69 -4.52 0.33 8.29
C TYR A 69 -5.57 1.42 8.42
N ARG A 70 -5.94 1.81 9.65
CA ARG A 70 -6.89 2.90 9.87
C ARG A 70 -6.42 4.20 9.25
N ASN A 71 -5.16 4.56 9.43
CA ASN A 71 -4.60 5.78 8.87
C ASN A 71 -4.60 5.74 7.34
N GLU A 72 -4.24 4.61 6.74
CA GLU A 72 -4.26 4.44 5.29
C GLU A 72 -5.67 4.50 4.71
N VAL A 73 -6.63 3.83 5.33
CA VAL A 73 -8.03 3.84 4.89
C VAL A 73 -8.62 5.24 5.04
N LEU A 74 -8.37 5.92 6.17
CA LEU A 74 -8.85 7.29 6.36
C LEU A 74 -8.21 8.27 5.36
N ARG A 75 -6.91 8.12 5.07
CA ARG A 75 -6.20 8.90 4.04
C ARG A 75 -6.81 8.64 2.67
N THR A 76 -6.89 7.37 2.27
CA THR A 76 -7.48 6.95 0.98
C THR A 76 -8.91 7.45 0.82
N ASN A 77 -9.73 7.39 1.86
CA ASN A 77 -11.11 7.89 1.82
C ASN A 77 -11.17 9.42 1.69
N ARG A 78 -10.25 10.13 2.35
CA ARG A 78 -10.12 11.59 2.19
C ARG A 78 -9.74 11.94 0.76
N ASP A 79 -8.75 11.26 0.20
CA ASP A 79 -8.26 11.51 -1.16
C ASP A 79 -9.33 11.15 -2.19
N ARG A 80 -9.99 9.99 -2.05
CA ARG A 80 -11.14 9.60 -2.88
C ARG A 80 -12.28 10.60 -2.84
N ARG A 81 -12.53 11.24 -1.70
CA ARG A 81 -13.55 12.29 -1.59
C ARG A 81 -13.18 13.54 -2.38
N ILE A 82 -11.91 13.92 -2.40
CA ILE A 82 -11.41 15.07 -3.18
C ILE A 82 -11.46 14.75 -4.68
N LEU A 83 -11.12 13.52 -5.06
CA LEU A 83 -11.06 13.09 -6.46
C LEU A 83 -12.42 12.69 -7.04
N ARG A 84 -13.48 12.56 -6.23
CA ARG A 84 -14.77 12.01 -6.64
C ARG A 84 -15.42 12.76 -7.81
N ASP A 85 -15.23 14.07 -7.82
CA ASP A 85 -15.86 14.94 -8.81
C ASP A 85 -15.01 15.09 -10.09
N LEU A 86 -13.83 14.44 -10.12
CA LEU A 86 -12.97 14.36 -11.30
C LEU A 86 -13.28 13.10 -12.11
N THR A 87 -13.31 13.24 -13.43
CA THR A 87 -13.37 12.13 -14.37
C THR A 87 -12.09 11.27 -14.28
N PRO A 88 -12.13 9.99 -14.72
CA PRO A 88 -10.92 9.14 -14.72
C PRO A 88 -9.73 9.77 -15.46
N VAL A 89 -9.99 10.46 -16.56
CA VAL A 89 -8.96 11.15 -17.36
C VAL A 89 -8.33 12.31 -16.58
N GLU A 90 -9.14 13.09 -15.86
CA GLU A 90 -8.64 14.19 -15.03
C GLU A 90 -7.85 13.68 -13.82
N GLN A 91 -8.26 12.56 -13.23
CA GLN A 91 -7.52 11.91 -12.14
C GLN A 91 -6.15 11.40 -12.63
N GLU A 92 -6.08 10.80 -13.82
CA GLU A 92 -4.84 10.35 -14.43
C GLU A 92 -3.91 11.52 -14.76
N ALA A 93 -4.45 12.59 -15.37
CA ALA A 93 -3.72 13.82 -15.64
C ALA A 93 -3.18 14.47 -14.36
N LEU A 94 -4.00 14.54 -13.30
CA LEU A 94 -3.58 15.07 -12.00
C LEU A 94 -2.46 14.20 -11.40
N THR A 95 -2.58 12.88 -11.50
CA THR A 95 -1.55 11.93 -11.03
C THR A 95 -0.22 12.16 -11.76
N PHE A 96 -0.25 12.35 -13.08
CA PHE A 96 0.93 12.65 -13.88
C PHE A 96 1.60 13.97 -13.44
N VAL A 97 0.81 15.02 -13.25
CA VAL A 97 1.29 16.33 -12.80
C VAL A 97 1.93 16.25 -11.40
N LEU A 98 1.28 15.55 -10.47
CA LEU A 98 1.82 15.36 -9.12
C LEU A 98 3.13 14.56 -9.12
N ARG A 99 3.27 13.55 -9.99
CA ARG A 99 4.54 12.82 -10.16
C ARG A 99 5.65 13.74 -10.67
N ALA A 100 5.39 14.54 -11.70
CA ALA A 100 6.37 15.49 -12.23
C ALA A 100 6.84 16.53 -11.19
N VAL A 101 5.96 16.92 -10.26
CA VAL A 101 6.31 17.79 -9.13
C VAL A 101 7.18 17.04 -8.10
N LEU A 102 6.82 15.80 -7.75
CA LEU A 102 7.58 14.97 -6.81
C LEU A 102 8.98 14.63 -7.31
N ASP A 103 9.13 14.43 -8.62
CA ASP A 103 10.42 14.19 -9.28
C ASP A 103 11.27 15.48 -9.40
N GLY A 104 10.74 16.62 -8.91
CA GLY A 104 11.42 17.91 -8.93
C GLY A 104 11.41 18.61 -10.30
N GLY A 105 10.71 18.06 -11.30
CA GLY A 105 10.63 18.60 -12.65
C GLY A 105 9.75 19.84 -12.78
N LEU A 106 8.79 20.04 -11.86
CA LEU A 106 7.89 21.19 -11.84
C LEU A 106 7.66 21.72 -10.43
N LYS A 107 7.40 23.02 -10.31
CA LYS A 107 6.87 23.61 -9.07
C LYS A 107 5.38 23.31 -8.97
N LEU A 108 4.89 23.03 -7.76
CA LEU A 108 3.51 22.61 -7.51
C LEU A 108 2.47 23.56 -8.10
N GLN A 109 2.54 24.86 -7.77
CA GLN A 109 1.51 25.81 -8.16
C GLN A 109 1.38 25.97 -9.69
N PRO A 110 2.48 26.22 -10.45
CA PRO A 110 2.39 26.27 -11.91
C PRO A 110 1.84 24.99 -12.55
N ALA A 111 2.17 23.83 -11.98
CA ALA A 111 1.73 22.55 -12.51
C ALA A 111 0.21 22.34 -12.31
N LEU A 112 -0.32 22.78 -11.17
CA LEU A 112 -1.77 22.78 -10.91
C LEU A 112 -2.52 23.81 -11.76
N ASP A 113 -1.94 24.99 -11.99
CA ASP A 113 -2.54 26.02 -12.86
C ASP A 113 -2.68 25.50 -14.29
N LEU A 114 -1.64 24.81 -14.80
CA LEU A 114 -1.66 24.18 -16.12
C LEU A 114 -2.74 23.09 -16.21
N TRP A 115 -2.80 22.20 -15.22
CA TRP A 115 -3.82 21.15 -15.15
C TRP A 115 -5.24 21.74 -15.12
N THR A 116 -5.47 22.76 -14.30
CA THR A 116 -6.78 23.41 -14.17
C THR A 116 -7.22 24.01 -15.50
N ALA A 117 -6.33 24.74 -16.19
CA ALA A 117 -6.63 25.32 -17.50
C ALA A 117 -6.98 24.26 -18.54
N GLU A 118 -6.34 23.09 -18.50
CA GLU A 118 -6.62 21.98 -19.41
C GLU A 118 -7.97 21.31 -19.11
N CYS A 119 -8.31 21.11 -17.83
CA CYS A 119 -9.63 20.59 -17.43
C CYS A 119 -10.76 21.53 -17.87
N THR A 120 -10.60 22.85 -17.67
CA THR A 120 -11.60 23.84 -18.08
C THR A 120 -11.85 23.81 -19.58
N LYS A 121 -10.81 23.76 -20.41
CA LYS A 121 -10.95 23.66 -21.87
C LYS A 121 -11.72 22.42 -22.30
N ARG A 122 -11.46 21.27 -21.66
CA ARG A 122 -12.15 20.00 -21.97
C ARG A 122 -13.62 20.03 -21.58
N HIS A 123 -13.95 20.67 -20.46
CA HIS A 123 -15.34 20.87 -20.04
C HIS A 123 -16.09 21.78 -21.02
N GLU A 124 -15.45 22.88 -21.47
CA GLU A 124 -16.01 23.79 -22.48
C GLU A 124 -16.19 23.13 -23.85
N ALA A 125 -15.30 22.20 -24.22
CA ALA A 125 -15.37 21.43 -25.46
C ALA A 125 -16.47 20.34 -25.46
N GLY A 126 -17.12 20.07 -24.32
CA GLY A 126 -18.17 19.06 -24.23
C GLY A 126 -17.68 17.62 -24.15
N ASP A 127 -16.38 17.39 -23.91
CA ASP A 127 -15.75 16.06 -23.79
C ASP A 127 -16.09 15.33 -22.48
N GLY A 128 -17.16 15.75 -21.80
CA GLY A 128 -17.74 15.07 -20.64
C GLY A 128 -18.42 13.77 -21.04
N ILE A 129 -17.66 12.76 -21.49
CA ILE A 129 -18.15 11.41 -21.72
C ILE A 129 -18.51 10.81 -20.36
N ARG A 130 -19.78 10.97 -19.97
CA ARG A 130 -20.43 10.06 -19.04
C ARG A 130 -20.40 8.67 -19.68
N GLY A 131 -19.44 7.87 -19.24
CA GLY A 131 -19.45 6.42 -19.33
C GLY A 131 -19.32 5.86 -20.73
N GLU A 132 -18.08 5.56 -21.13
CA GLU A 132 -17.76 4.25 -21.71
C GLU A 132 -16.23 4.13 -21.71
N CYS A 133 -15.73 3.24 -20.85
CA CYS A 133 -14.34 2.83 -20.83
C CYS A 133 -14.10 1.99 -22.10
N ASN A 134 -13.96 2.62 -23.27
CA ASN A 134 -13.48 1.93 -24.46
C ASN A 134 -11.95 1.93 -24.43
N ALA A 135 -11.41 0.79 -23.99
CA ALA A 135 -10.01 0.45 -24.13
C ALA A 135 -9.66 0.29 -25.61
N GLN A 136 -9.41 1.39 -26.32
CA GLN A 136 -8.80 1.37 -27.65
C GLN A 136 -8.40 2.78 -28.07
N THR A 137 -7.12 3.11 -27.87
CA THR A 137 -6.19 3.77 -28.81
C THR A 137 -5.13 4.51 -28.02
N PHE A 138 -4.09 3.79 -27.59
CA PHE A 138 -2.77 4.40 -27.46
C PHE A 138 -1.97 3.94 -28.68
N PRO A 139 -1.27 4.85 -29.39
CA PRO A 139 -0.36 4.44 -30.45
C PRO A 139 0.75 3.59 -29.83
N GLU A 140 0.91 2.37 -30.35
CA GLU A 140 2.06 1.53 -30.03
C GLU A 140 3.33 2.33 -30.30
N GLY A 141 4.14 2.53 -29.26
CA GLY A 141 5.48 3.08 -29.40
C GLY A 141 6.30 2.22 -30.36
N PRO A 142 7.27 2.82 -31.08
CA PRO A 142 7.94 2.14 -32.16
C PRO A 142 8.69 0.90 -31.67
N ALA A 143 8.42 -0.22 -32.35
CA ALA A 143 9.17 -1.46 -32.25
C ALA A 143 10.61 -1.28 -32.75
N GLY A 144 11.57 -1.88 -32.04
CA GLY A 144 12.98 -2.02 -32.44
C GLY A 144 13.91 -1.05 -31.73
N SER A 145 15.06 -1.45 -31.20
CA SER A 145 15.99 -2.43 -31.77
C SER A 145 16.80 -3.12 -30.67
N GLN A 146 16.96 -4.43 -30.83
CA GLN A 146 18.06 -5.19 -30.24
C GLN A 146 19.39 -4.69 -30.79
N ALA A 147 20.39 -4.63 -29.91
CA ALA A 147 21.81 -4.87 -30.19
C ALA A 147 22.45 -5.35 -28.89
#